data_AF-A0A9E6XWC3-F1
#
_entry.id   AF-A0A9E6XWC3-F1
#
_cell.length_a   1.000
_cell.length_b   1.000
_cell.length_c   1.000
_cell.angle_alpha   90.00
_cell.angle_beta   90.00
_cell.angle_gamma   90.00
#
_symmetry.space_group_name_H-M   'P 1'
#
loop_
_entity.id
_entity.type
_entity.pdbx_description
1 polymer ?
#
loop_
_entity_poly.entity_id
_entity_poly.type
_entity_poly.pdbx_seq_one_letter_code
_entity_poly.pdbx_strand_id
1 'polypeptide(L)' 'MTLDELRRAAERGWTAQAGDKPRVPATLRAERDLFVASAVARAAFGDEMVEHYANNARIEIEAYDAVVTDWERYRGFERL' A
#
# COMPACT_ATOMS: atom_id res chain seq x y z
N MET A 1 21.70 -11.28 8.32
CA MET A 1 20.88 -10.24 8.97
C MET A 1 20.29 -10.85 10.24
N THR A 2 20.62 -10.31 11.41
CA THR A 2 20.27 -10.87 12.73
C THR A 2 18.88 -10.40 13.18
N LEU A 3 18.26 -11.12 14.14
CA LEU A 3 16.94 -10.77 14.67
C LEU A 3 16.88 -9.38 15.32
N ASP A 4 18.00 -8.93 15.89
CA ASP A 4 18.17 -7.58 16.43
C ASP A 4 18.15 -6.50 15.34
N GLU A 5 18.67 -6.80 14.15
CA GLU A 5 18.64 -5.90 13.00
C GLU A 5 17.23 -5.78 12.43
N LEU A 6 16.50 -6.90 12.36
CA LEU A 6 15.10 -6.94 11.93
C LEU A 6 14.18 -6.16 12.86
N ARG A 7 14.36 -6.32 14.18
CA ARG A 7 13.58 -5.61 15.20
C ARG A 7 13.79 -4.09 15.12
N ARG A 8 15.03 -3.63 14.95
CA ARG A 8 15.35 -2.19 14.78
C ARG A 8 14.80 -1.61 13.48
N ALA A 9 14.68 -2.41 12.41
CA ALA A 9 14.08 -1.97 11.15
C ALA A 9 12.56 -1.78 11.28
N ALA A 10 11.88 -2.66 12.03
CA ALA A 10 10.45 -2.53 12.32
C ALA A 10 10.13 -1.29 13.19
N GLU A 11 10.99 -0.97 14.16
CA GLU A 11 10.83 0.20 15.05
C GLU A 11 11.01 1.55 14.32
N ARG A 12 11.68 1.59 13.15
CA ARG A 12 11.88 2.80 12.34
C ARG A 12 10.68 3.18 11.48
N GLY A 13 9.65 2.32 11.44
CA GLY A 13 8.53 2.44 10.52
C GLY A 13 8.96 2.13 9.10
N TRP A 14 8.08 1.47 8.34
CA TRP A 14 8.26 1.18 6.91
C TRP A 14 8.14 2.44 6.02
N THR A 15 8.36 3.60 6.61
CA THR A 15 8.25 4.89 5.94
C THR A 15 9.64 5.19 5.39
N ALA A 16 9.72 5.42 4.07
CA ALA A 16 10.94 5.77 3.35
C ALA A 16 11.53 7.12 3.84
N GLN A 17 12.04 7.18 5.06
CA GLN A 17 12.72 8.34 5.63
C GLN A 17 14.21 8.02 5.76
N ALA A 18 14.90 8.12 4.62
CA ALA A 18 16.34 8.33 4.59
C ALA A 18 16.74 8.90 3.22
N GLY A 19 16.42 10.18 2.96
CA GLY A 19 17.02 10.98 1.87
C GLY A 19 16.06 11.57 0.83
N ASP A 20 16.64 12.30 -0.13
CA ASP A 20 15.98 12.97 -1.28
C ASP A 20 15.51 11.98 -2.36
N LYS A 21 14.97 10.84 -1.94
CA LYS A 21 14.50 9.78 -2.83
C LYS A 21 13.03 9.99 -3.18
N PRO A 22 12.59 9.57 -4.38
CA PRO A 22 11.18 9.57 -4.74
C PRO A 22 10.36 8.80 -3.68
N ARG A 23 9.23 9.40 -3.28
CA ARG A 23 8.30 8.73 -2.35
C ARG A 23 7.50 7.67 -3.10
N VAL A 24 7.24 6.56 -2.41
CA VAL A 24 6.25 5.59 -2.86
C VAL A 24 4.86 6.23 -2.88
N PRO A 25 3.92 5.71 -3.69
CA PRO A 25 2.56 6.22 -3.71
C PRO A 25 1.90 6.19 -2.33
N ALA A 26 1.07 7.19 -2.04
CA ALA A 26 0.38 7.31 -0.76
C ALA A 26 -0.97 6.56 -0.71
N THR A 27 -1.39 5.94 -1.83
CA THR A 27 -2.67 5.24 -1.93
C THR A 27 -2.48 3.88 -2.58
N LEU A 28 -3.23 2.89 -2.11
CA LEU A 28 -3.24 1.55 -2.68
C LEU A 28 -3.64 1.57 -4.17
N ARG A 29 -4.49 2.53 -4.57
CA ARG A 29 -4.92 2.69 -5.97
C ARG A 29 -3.75 3.09 -6.88
N ALA A 30 -2.96 4.08 -6.48
CA ALA A 30 -1.78 4.50 -7.23
C ALA A 30 -0.66 3.44 -7.19
N GLU A 31 -0.51 2.74 -6.08
CA GLU A 31 0.45 1.63 -5.95
C GLU A 31 0.10 0.46 -6.88
N ARG A 32 -1.17 0.05 -6.91
CA ARG A 32 -1.69 -0.97 -7.84
C ARG A 32 -1.37 -0.60 -9.29
N ASP A 33 -1.60 0.64 -9.69
CA ASP A 33 -1.37 1.10 -11.07
C ASP A 33 0.12 0.99 -11.44
N LEU A 34 1.02 1.37 -10.53
CA LEU A 34 2.47 1.18 -10.73
C LEU A 34 2.86 -0.29 -10.74
N PHE A 35 2.26 -1.12 -9.90
CA PHE A 35 2.56 -2.55 -9.81
C PHE A 35 2.19 -3.30 -11.10
N VAL A 36 0.99 -3.05 -11.65
CA VAL A 36 0.52 -3.64 -12.92
C VAL A 36 1.41 -3.23 -14.10
N ALA A 37 1.90 -1.99 -14.10
CA ALA A 37 2.78 -1.47 -15.14
C ALA A 37 4.26 -1.88 -14.97
N SER A 38 4.63 -2.53 -13.85
CA SER A 38 6.03 -2.80 -13.51
C SER A 38 6.58 -3.99 -14.28
N ALA A 39 7.45 -3.71 -15.26
CA ALA A 39 8.23 -4.73 -15.95
C ALA A 39 9.13 -5.53 -14.98
N VAL A 40 9.64 -4.88 -13.93
CA VAL A 40 10.44 -5.53 -12.89
C VAL A 40 9.59 -6.54 -12.11
N ALA A 41 8.36 -6.18 -11.73
CA ALA A 41 7.47 -7.08 -11.01
C ALA A 41 7.08 -8.30 -11.87
N ARG A 42 6.73 -8.07 -13.14
CA ARG A 42 6.39 -9.16 -14.07
C ARG A 42 7.57 -10.10 -14.31
N ALA A 43 8.78 -9.57 -14.45
CA ALA A 43 9.99 -10.39 -14.58
C ALA A 43 10.31 -11.20 -13.31
N ALA A 44 10.07 -10.62 -12.12
CA ALA A 44 10.38 -11.27 -10.85
C ALA A 44 9.34 -12.32 -10.43
N PHE A 45 8.06 -12.07 -10.69
CA PHE A 45 6.95 -12.86 -10.15
C PHE A 45 6.11 -13.58 -11.21
N GLY A 46 6.21 -13.17 -12.48
CA GLY A 46 5.35 -13.66 -13.55
C GLY A 46 4.01 -12.91 -13.64
N ASP A 47 3.41 -12.95 -14.83
CA ASP A 47 2.18 -12.20 -15.12
C ASP A 47 1.00 -12.67 -14.26
N GLU A 48 0.81 -13.97 -14.07
CA GLU A 48 -0.30 -14.52 -13.29
C GLU A 48 -0.30 -14.00 -11.85
N MET A 49 0.88 -13.94 -11.21
CA MET A 49 1.02 -13.45 -9.85
C MET A 49 0.74 -11.94 -9.77
N VAL A 50 1.28 -11.16 -10.72
CA VAL A 50 1.02 -9.72 -10.80
C VAL A 50 -0.48 -9.45 -10.95
N GLU A 51 -1.15 -10.15 -11.85
CA GLU A 51 -2.60 -9.99 -12.06
C GLU A 51 -3.41 -10.46 -10.85
N HIS A 52 -3.02 -11.54 -10.19
CA HIS A 52 -3.68 -12.03 -8.98
C HIS A 52 -3.67 -10.98 -7.85
N TYR A 53 -2.50 -10.39 -7.57
CA TYR A 53 -2.40 -9.36 -6.54
C TYR A 53 -3.02 -8.02 -6.96
N ALA A 54 -3.02 -7.69 -8.26
CA ALA A 54 -3.74 -6.53 -8.77
C ALA A 54 -5.26 -6.67 -8.56
N ASN A 55 -5.81 -7.88 -8.76
CA ASN A 55 -7.19 -8.19 -8.44
C ASN A 55 -7.48 -8.07 -6.93
N ASN A 56 -6.58 -8.56 -6.08
CA ASN A 56 -6.74 -8.44 -4.63
C ASN A 56 -6.76 -6.96 -4.20
N ALA A 57 -5.87 -6.12 -4.74
CA ALA A 57 -5.87 -4.69 -4.48
C ALA A 57 -7.17 -4.02 -4.96
N ARG A 58 -7.71 -4.44 -6.12
CA ARG A 58 -9.02 -3.95 -6.61
C ARG A 58 -10.14 -4.26 -5.61
N ILE A 59 -10.23 -5.50 -5.13
CA ILE A 59 -11.27 -5.93 -4.19
C ILE A 59 -11.19 -5.12 -2.89
N GLU A 60 -9.99 -4.93 -2.34
CA GLU A 60 -9.80 -4.16 -1.09
C GLU A 60 -10.25 -2.70 -1.26
N ILE A 61 -9.88 -2.11 -2.39
CA ILE A 61 -10.27 -0.76 -2.75
C ILE A 61 -11.80 -0.63 -2.88
N GLU A 62 -12.45 -1.57 -3.56
CA GLU A 62 -13.91 -1.60 -3.70
C GLU A 62 -14.61 -1.77 -2.36
N ALA A 63 -14.05 -2.61 -1.47
CA ALA A 63 -14.57 -2.81 -0.12
C ALA A 63 -14.46 -1.53 0.73
N TYR A 64 -13.33 -0.82 0.66
CA TYR A 64 -13.14 0.45 1.36
C TYR A 64 -14.12 1.52 0.87
N ASP A 65 -14.30 1.65 -0.44
CA ASP A 65 -15.20 2.65 -1.04
C ASP A 65 -16.68 2.38 -0.74
N ALA A 66 -17.03 1.15 -0.35
CA ALA A 66 -18.41 0.73 -0.08
C ALA A 66 -18.88 0.98 1.36
N VAL A 67 -18.03 1.49 2.25
CA VAL A 67 -18.34 1.68 3.68
C VAL A 67 -18.12 3.11 4.15
N VAL A 68 -18.93 3.56 5.12
CA VAL A 68 -18.69 4.82 5.85
C VAL A 68 -17.97 4.51 7.15
N THR A 69 -16.73 4.95 7.23
CA THR A 69 -15.84 4.70 8.37
C THR A 69 -16.21 5.55 9.59
N ASP A 70 -15.77 5.12 10.76
CA ASP A 70 -15.95 5.88 12.01
C ASP A 70 -15.31 7.27 11.92
N TRP A 71 -14.13 7.37 11.28
CA TRP A 71 -13.47 8.65 11.04
C TRP A 71 -14.32 9.60 10.19
N GLU A 72 -14.98 9.09 9.16
CA GLU A 72 -15.88 9.86 8.31
C GLU A 72 -17.14 10.29 9.05
N ARG A 73 -17.67 9.45 9.95
CA ARG A 73 -18.76 9.84 10.85
C ARG A 73 -18.33 10.94 11.82
N TYR A 74 -17.18 10.76 12.47
CA TYR A 74 -16.65 11.73 13.42
C TYR A 74 -16.40 13.09 12.78
N ARG A 75 -15.72 13.13 11.63
CA ARG A 75 -15.41 14.39 10.93
C ARG A 75 -16.64 15.06 10.29
N GLY A 76 -17.64 14.29 9.88
CA GLY A 76 -18.79 14.78 9.11
C GLY A 76 -20.02 15.10 9.94
N PHE A 77 -20.26 14.39 11.04
CA PHE A 77 -21.51 14.47 11.80
C PHE A 77 -21.32 14.71 13.30
N GLU A 78 -20.23 14.21 13.91
CA GLU A 78 -20.03 14.31 15.38
C GLU A 78 -19.14 15.50 15.79
N ARG A 79 -18.51 16.16 14.82
CA ARG A 79 -17.73 17.40 15.00
C ARG A 79 -18.53 18.68 14.78
N LEU A 80 -19.84 18.58 14.53
CA LEU A 80 -20.75 19.72 14.42
C LEU A 80 -21.21 20.22 15.79
#